data_AF-A0A7J3B904-F1
#
_entry.id   AF-A0A7J3B904-F1
#
_cell.length_a   1.000
_cell.length_b   1.000
_cell.length_c   1.000
_cell.angle_alpha   90.00
_cell.angle_beta   90.00
_cell.angle_gamma   90.00
#
_symmetry.space_group_name_H-M   'P 1'
#
loop_
_entity.id
_entity.type
_entity.pdbx_description
1 polymer ?
#
loop_
_entity_poly.entity_id
_entity_poly.type
_entity_poly.pdbx_seq_one_letter_code
_entity_poly.pdbx_strand_id
1 'polypeptide(L)'
;MDEKERALKDIKKLEAAIEEFEKTGLAEKYREPYNWAKNYLYDARHYFEKKDYFTSFGCANYAYGIIDGILIHEGRKKEEY
;
A
#
# COMPACT_ATOMS: atom_id res chain seq x y z
N MET A 1 -12.26 16.44 2.00
CA MET A 1 -12.01 15.18 1.32
C MET A 1 -13.10 14.23 1.77
N ASP A 2 -13.91 13.74 0.85
CA ASP A 2 -14.90 12.71 1.17
C ASP A 2 -14.26 11.31 1.25
N GLU A 3 -15.03 10.31 1.68
CA GLU A 3 -14.52 8.93 1.85
C GLU A 3 -14.01 8.32 0.54
N LYS A 4 -14.66 8.65 -0.59
CA LYS A 4 -14.27 8.16 -1.92
C LYS A 4 -12.94 8.78 -2.34
N GLU A 5 -12.80 10.09 -2.25
CA GLU A 5 -11.56 10.82 -2.54
C GLU A 5 -10.42 10.30 -1.66
N ARG A 6 -10.71 10.02 -0.38
CA ARG A 6 -9.72 9.49 0.55
C ARG A 6 -9.26 8.08 0.19
N ALA A 7 -10.20 7.17 -0.05
CA ALA A 7 -9.88 5.81 -0.44
C ALA A 7 -9.10 5.78 -1.77
N LEU A 8 -9.50 6.58 -2.76
CA LEU A 8 -8.79 6.67 -4.03
C LEU A 8 -7.36 7.20 -3.86
N LYS A 9 -7.17 8.21 -3.01
CA LYS A 9 -5.85 8.76 -2.70
C LYS A 9 -4.95 7.71 -2.07
N ASP A 10 -5.46 6.93 -1.12
CA ASP A 10 -4.66 5.91 -0.43
C ASP A 10 -4.35 4.70 -1.31
N ILE A 11 -5.26 4.30 -2.22
CA ILE A 11 -4.96 3.30 -3.26
C ILE A 11 -3.78 3.78 -4.12
N LYS A 12 -3.84 5.02 -4.64
CA LYS A 12 -2.75 5.57 -5.47
C LYS A 12 -1.43 5.68 -4.71
N LYS A 13 -1.48 6.03 -3.43
CA LYS A 13 -0.30 6.08 -2.56
C LYS A 13 0.32 4.68 -2.40
N LEU A 14 -0.50 3.66 -2.19
CA LEU A 14 -0.05 2.27 -2.11
C LEU A 14 0.53 1.78 -3.43
N GLU A 15 -0.09 2.10 -4.57
CA GLU A 15 0.42 1.74 -5.90
C GLU A 15 1.83 2.29 -6.12
N ALA A 16 2.02 3.58 -5.84
CA ALA A 16 3.34 4.21 -5.93
C ALA A 16 4.36 3.56 -4.97
N ALA A 17 3.96 3.29 -3.72
CA ALA A 17 4.84 2.67 -2.73
C ALA A 17 5.26 1.24 -3.16
N ILE A 18 4.35 0.45 -3.75
CA ILE A 18 4.68 -0.89 -4.26
C ILE A 18 5.64 -0.78 -5.45
N GLU A 19 5.41 0.14 -6.39
CA GLU A 19 6.29 0.34 -7.54
C GLU A 19 7.70 0.77 -7.11
N GLU A 20 7.80 1.68 -6.13
CA GLU A 20 9.08 2.08 -5.54
C GLU A 20 9.74 0.93 -4.80
N PHE A 21 8.98 0.15 -4.04
CA PHE A 21 9.47 -1.02 -3.33
C PHE A 21 10.06 -2.06 -4.28
N GLU A 22 9.42 -2.33 -5.41
CA GLU A 22 9.95 -3.25 -6.44
C GLU A 22 11.31 -2.80 -6.97
N LYS A 23 11.51 -1.49 -7.17
CA LYS A 23 12.80 -0.92 -7.62
C LYS A 23 13.93 -1.07 -6.60
N THR A 24 13.63 -1.32 -5.33
CA THR A 24 14.65 -1.50 -4.29
C THR A 24 15.38 -2.85 -4.35
N GLY A 25 14.81 -3.83 -5.04
CA GLY A 25 15.26 -5.23 -5.02
C GLY A 25 14.85 -6.01 -3.76
N LEU A 26 14.10 -5.40 -2.84
CA LEU A 26 13.66 -6.03 -1.59
C LEU A 26 12.49 -6.99 -1.75
N ALA A 27 11.80 -6.99 -2.90
CA ALA A 27 10.66 -7.86 -3.18
C ALA A 27 11.00 -9.35 -3.01
N GLU A 28 12.22 -9.77 -3.37
CA GLU A 28 12.64 -11.16 -3.19
C GLU A 28 12.97 -11.48 -1.73
N LYS A 29 13.65 -10.56 -1.03
CA LYS A 29 14.00 -10.71 0.40
C LYS A 29 12.77 -10.74 1.30
N TYR A 30 11.73 -9.98 0.94
CA TYR A 30 10.47 -9.86 1.68
C TYR A 30 9.28 -10.38 0.86
N ARG A 31 9.45 -11.51 0.17
CA ARG A 31 8.46 -12.06 -0.76
C ARG A 31 7.06 -12.20 -0.15
N GLU A 32 6.94 -12.80 1.02
CA GLU A 32 5.64 -13.02 1.68
C GLU A 32 4.94 -11.69 2.03
N PRO A 33 5.56 -10.75 2.79
CA PRO A 33 4.97 -9.43 3.02
C PRO A 33 4.62 -8.65 1.73
N TYR A 34 5.47 -8.71 0.71
CA TYR A 34 5.23 -8.06 -0.57
C TYR A 34 4.00 -8.64 -1.29
N ASN A 35 3.87 -9.97 -1.31
CA ASN A 35 2.69 -10.63 -1.87
C ASN A 35 1.41 -10.25 -1.10
N TRP A 36 1.47 -10.18 0.23
CA TRP A 36 0.35 -9.68 1.03
C TRP A 36 -0.03 -8.24 0.67
N ALA A 37 0.93 -7.33 0.54
CA ALA A 37 0.65 -5.95 0.13
C ALA A 37 -0.05 -5.88 -1.24
N LYS A 38 0.33 -6.74 -2.20
CA LYS A 38 -0.33 -6.84 -3.50
C LYS A 38 -1.75 -7.38 -3.42
N ASN A 39 -1.99 -8.41 -2.60
CA ASN A 39 -3.33 -8.95 -2.39
C ASN A 39 -4.25 -7.89 -1.78
N TYR A 40 -3.77 -7.13 -0.80
CA TYR A 40 -4.54 -6.04 -0.21
C TYR A 40 -4.71 -4.84 -1.15
N LEU A 41 -3.79 -4.57 -2.08
CA LEU A 41 -4.02 -3.60 -3.16
C LEU A 41 -5.17 -4.05 -4.07
N TYR A 42 -5.21 -5.33 -4.42
CA TYR A 42 -6.34 -5.91 -5.17
C TYR A 42 -7.65 -5.76 -4.40
N ASP A 43 -7.66 -6.09 -3.10
CA ASP A 43 -8.85 -5.94 -2.26
C ASP A 43 -9.27 -4.47 -2.15
N ALA A 44 -8.33 -3.55 -2.00
CA ALA A 44 -8.62 -2.12 -1.92
C ALA A 44 -9.34 -1.62 -3.18
N ARG A 45 -8.87 -2.03 -4.37
CA ARG A 45 -9.53 -1.73 -5.66
C ARG A 45 -10.91 -2.39 -5.75
N HIS A 46 -11.01 -3.65 -5.34
CA HIS A 46 -12.27 -4.40 -5.35
C HIS A 46 -13.37 -3.75 -4.49
N TYR A 47 -13.05 -3.36 -3.25
CA TYR A 47 -14.01 -2.69 -2.36
C TYR A 47 -14.33 -1.27 -2.86
N PHE A 48 -13.37 -0.57 -3.47
CA PHE A 48 -13.61 0.74 -4.08
C PHE A 48 -14.64 0.66 -5.20
N GLU A 49 -14.51 -0.31 -6.11
CA GLU A 49 -15.46 -0.53 -7.21
C GLU A 49 -16.87 -0.83 -6.68
N LYS A 50 -16.97 -1.55 -5.56
CA LYS A 50 -18.22 -1.83 -4.84
C LYS A 50 -18.77 -0.65 -4.04
N LYS A 51 -18.11 0.52 -4.08
CA LYS A 51 -18.43 1.72 -3.30
C LYS A 51 -18.32 1.53 -1.77
N ASP A 52 -17.62 0.49 -1.33
CA ASP A 52 -17.25 0.30 0.07
C ASP A 52 -15.89 1.00 0.32
N TYR A 53 -15.96 2.32 0.46
CA TYR A 53 -14.76 3.15 0.58
C TYR A 53 -14.06 2.99 1.92
N PHE A 54 -14.77 2.64 2.99
CA PHE A 54 -14.18 2.41 4.30
C PHE A 54 -13.32 1.15 4.30
N THR A 55 -13.85 0.03 3.79
CA THR A 55 -13.07 -1.21 3.68
C THR A 55 -11.92 -1.04 2.68
N SER A 56 -12.14 -0.35 1.55
CA SER A 56 -11.10 -0.01 0.58
C SER A 56 -9.94 0.78 1.21
N PHE A 57 -10.28 1.83 1.97
CA PHE A 57 -9.33 2.62 2.75
C PHE A 57 -8.53 1.77 3.74
N GLY A 58 -9.20 0.86 4.46
CA GLY A 58 -8.56 -0.06 5.40
C GLY A 58 -7.54 -0.98 4.73
N CYS A 59 -7.93 -1.62 3.62
CA CYS A 59 -7.05 -2.48 2.83
C CYS A 59 -5.80 -1.73 2.34
N ALA A 60 -5.99 -0.51 1.79
CA ALA A 60 -4.89 0.28 1.27
C ALA A 60 -3.88 0.68 2.37
N ASN A 61 -4.37 1.14 3.52
CA ASN A 61 -3.50 1.56 4.62
C ASN A 61 -2.78 0.39 5.29
N TYR A 62 -3.43 -0.77 5.42
CA TYR A 62 -2.79 -1.98 5.96
C TYR A 62 -1.61 -2.41 5.09
N ALA A 63 -1.82 -2.52 3.77
CA ALA A 63 -0.75 -2.86 2.82
C ALA A 63 0.36 -1.80 2.77
N TYR A 64 -0.01 -0.51 2.84
CA TYR A 64 0.98 0.56 2.91
C TYR A 64 1.88 0.39 4.15
N GLY A 65 1.29 0.11 5.31
CA GLY A 65 2.03 -0.14 6.55
C GLY A 65 3.02 -1.30 6.46
N ILE A 66 2.68 -2.37 5.73
CA ILE A 66 3.60 -3.50 5.48
C ILE A 66 4.83 -3.02 4.71
N ILE A 67 4.63 -2.35 3.57
CA ILE A 67 5.74 -1.85 2.73
C ILE A 67 6.57 -0.82 3.49
N ASP A 68 5.91 0.12 4.15
CA ASP A 68 6.52 1.21 4.89
C ASP A 68 7.39 0.70 6.05
N GLY A 69 6.90 -0.30 6.79
CA GLY A 69 7.66 -0.96 7.86
C GLY A 69 8.94 -1.62 7.38
N ILE A 70 8.91 -2.25 6.19
CA ILE A 70 10.11 -2.84 5.59
C ILE A 70 11.10 -1.75 5.16
N LEU A 71 10.61 -0.68 4.52
CA LEU A 71 11.46 0.44 4.11
C LEU A 71 12.14 1.12 5.30
N ILE A 72 11.43 1.27 6.42
CA ILE A 72 12.00 1.78 7.68
C ILE A 72 13.07 0.82 8.20
N HIS A 73 12.75 -0.48 8.27
CA HIS A 73 13.68 -1.49 8.77
C HIS A 73 14.97 -1.57 7.93
N GLU A 74 14.87 -1.41 6.61
CA GLU A 74 16.02 -1.42 5.68
C GLU A 74 16.73 -0.06 5.56
N GLY A 75 16.30 0.96 6.32
CA GLY A 75 16.89 2.31 6.28
C GLY A 75 16.71 3.02 4.94
N ARG A 76 15.69 2.66 4.17
CA ARG A 76 15.40 3.20 2.83
C ARG A 76 14.31 4.26 2.80
N LYS A 77 13.62 4.48 3.92
CA LYS A 77 12.66 5.56 4.03
C LYS A 77 13.37 6.86 4.41
N LYS A 78 13.24 7.89 3.56
CA LYS A 78 13.65 9.25 3.92
C LYS A 78 12.57 9.83 4.83
N GLU A 79 12.97 10.48 5.93
CA GLU A 79 12.05 11.23 6.77
C GLU A 79 11.48 12.38 5.94
N GLU A 80 10.19 12.30 5.60
CA GLU A 80 9.43 13.44 5.09
C GLU A 80 8.82 14.15 6.32
N TYR A 81 9.49 15.20 6.80
CA TYR A 81 8.95 16.15 7.78
C TYR A 81 8.15 17.24 7.08
#